data_AF-A0A7S1Z8M8-F1
#
_entry.id   AF-A0A7S1Z8M8-F1
#
_cell.length_a   1.000
_cell.length_b   1.000
_cell.length_c   1.000
_cell.angle_alpha   90.00
_cell.angle_beta   90.00
_cell.angle_gamma   90.00
#
_symmetry.space_group_name_H-M   'P 1'
#
loop_
_entity.id
_entity.type
_entity.pdbx_description
1 polymer ?
#
loop_
_entity_poly.entity_id
_entity_poly.type
_entity_poly.pdbx_seq_one_letter_code
_entity_poly.pdbx_strand_id
1 'polypeptide(L)'
;EKLGVSFPKSTGTFTILRETVKTKMKLRGKTDEELKKLPVMKDNARIATMRILATLIPCCFIGRKDLLPIVFLRMVRMSVKHGISPMSPLAFANYGYLLSVFMGNSQEGYRFGELALSFLEKFETKEVRC
;
A
#
# COMPACT_ATOMS: atom_id res chain seq x y z
N GLU A 1 -2.11 3.99 21.49
CA GLU A 1 -2.57 3.18 20.33
C GLU A 1 -1.52 2.10 20.02
N LYS A 2 -1.87 0.80 20.12
CA LYS A 2 -0.91 -0.33 20.05
C LYS A 2 -0.43 -0.72 18.64
N LEU A 3 -1.06 -0.20 17.57
CA LEU A 3 -0.80 -0.63 16.18
C LEU A 3 0.16 0.26 15.38
N GLY A 4 0.60 1.39 15.93
CA GLY A 4 1.43 2.38 15.21
C GLY A 4 0.72 3.05 14.01
N VAL A 5 -0.59 2.81 13.85
CA VAL A 5 -1.43 3.32 12.77
C VAL A 5 -2.60 4.08 13.39
N SER A 6 -2.63 5.39 13.18
CA SER A 6 -3.71 6.27 13.64
C SER A 6 -4.57 6.68 12.44
N PHE A 7 -5.86 6.37 12.49
CA PHE A 7 -6.79 6.77 11.43
C PHE A 7 -7.31 8.19 11.66
N PRO A 8 -7.39 9.03 10.62
CA PRO A 8 -7.94 10.37 10.76
C PRO A 8 -9.44 10.29 11.11
N LYS A 9 -9.88 11.15 12.03
CA LYS A 9 -11.30 11.27 12.42
C LYS A 9 -12.18 11.88 11.32
N SER A 10 -11.59 12.60 10.36
CA SER A 10 -12.26 13.19 9.20
C SER A 10 -11.67 12.68 7.90
N THR A 11 -12.53 12.19 7.02
CA THR A 11 -12.21 11.49 5.77
C THR A 11 -12.54 12.32 4.52
N GLY A 12 -12.60 13.65 4.66
CA GLY A 12 -12.85 14.53 3.53
C GLY A 12 -11.78 14.47 2.44
N THR A 13 -12.12 14.95 1.24
CA THR A 13 -11.25 14.98 0.06
C THR A 13 -9.87 15.59 0.34
N PHE A 14 -9.81 16.62 1.19
CA PHE A 14 -8.55 17.25 1.59
C PHE A 14 -7.63 16.29 2.38
N THR A 15 -8.19 15.46 3.27
CA THR A 15 -7.43 14.45 3.99
C THR A 15 -6.84 13.42 3.03
N ILE A 16 -7.64 12.96 2.06
CA ILE A 16 -7.20 12.00 1.04
C ILE A 16 -6.07 12.60 0.21
N LEU A 17 -6.24 13.84 -0.27
CA LEU A 17 -5.20 14.54 -1.03
C LEU A 17 -3.90 14.67 -0.22
N ARG A 18 -4.00 15.07 1.05
CA ARG A 18 -2.85 15.18 1.96
C ARG A 18 -2.14 13.83 2.13
N GLU A 19 -2.88 12.75 2.34
CA GLU A 19 -2.29 11.40 2.47
C GLU A 19 -1.66 10.92 1.16
N THR A 20 -2.23 11.29 0.01
CA THR A 20 -1.65 10.97 -1.30
C THR A 20 -0.35 11.73 -1.53
N VAL A 21 -0.32 13.04 -1.22
CA VAL A 21 0.90 13.85 -1.31
C VAL A 21 2.00 13.28 -0.41
N LYS A 22 1.68 12.91 0.84
CA LYS A 22 2.65 12.25 1.74
C LYS A 22 3.21 10.96 1.16
N THR A 23 2.37 10.17 0.49
CA THR A 23 2.78 8.90 -0.14
C THR A 23 3.68 9.16 -1.34
N LYS A 24 3.30 10.10 -2.22
CA LYS A 24 4.14 10.53 -3.35
C LYS A 24 5.49 11.06 -2.88
N MET A 25 5.54 11.87 -1.81
CA MET A 25 6.80 12.34 -1.23
C MET A 25 7.68 11.20 -0.73
N LYS A 26 7.09 10.14 -0.15
CA LYS A 26 7.85 9.00 0.35
C LYS A 26 8.39 8.09 -0.78
N LEU A 27 7.72 8.12 -1.93
CA LEU A 27 8.11 7.42 -3.16
C LEU A 27 9.04 8.28 -4.05
N ARG A 28 9.12 9.59 -3.81
CA ARG A 28 9.91 10.51 -4.63
C ARG A 28 11.38 10.10 -4.62
N GLY A 29 11.97 10.01 -5.81
CA GLY A 29 13.37 9.62 -6.00
C GLY A 29 13.62 8.12 -5.88
N LYS A 30 12.58 7.29 -5.70
CA LYS A 30 12.71 5.83 -5.75
C LYS A 30 12.43 5.31 -7.15
N THR A 31 13.39 4.57 -7.72
CA THR A 31 13.19 3.90 -9.01
C THR A 31 12.42 2.61 -8.82
N ASP A 32 11.86 2.07 -9.91
CA ASP A 32 11.13 0.81 -9.86
C ASP A 32 12.02 -0.35 -9.47
N GLU A 33 13.28 -0.34 -9.91
CA GLU A 33 14.27 -1.34 -9.51
C GLU A 33 14.55 -1.33 -8.01
N GLU A 34 14.66 -0.14 -7.41
CA GLU A 34 14.83 0.01 -5.97
C GLU A 34 13.60 -0.47 -5.20
N LEU A 35 12.40 -0.20 -5.72
CA LEU A 35 11.16 -0.67 -5.12
C LEU A 35 11.05 -2.20 -5.19
N LYS A 36 11.38 -2.82 -6.34
CA LYS A 36 11.44 -4.29 -6.52
C LYS A 36 12.43 -4.95 -5.56
N LYS A 37 13.56 -4.28 -5.28
CA LYS A 37 14.61 -4.73 -4.35
C LYS A 37 14.28 -4.51 -2.88
N LEU A 38 13.13 -3.92 -2.52
CA LEU A 38 12.75 -3.75 -1.11
C LEU A 38 12.82 -5.08 -0.33
N PRO A 39 13.41 -5.07 0.88
CA PRO A 39 13.54 -6.28 1.68
C PRO A 39 12.18 -6.75 2.18
N VAL A 40 12.08 -8.03 2.54
CA VAL A 40 10.89 -8.53 3.24
C VAL A 40 10.86 -7.96 4.66
N MET A 41 9.69 -7.51 5.09
CA MET A 41 9.42 -7.01 6.43
C MET A 41 9.70 -8.12 7.46
N LYS A 42 10.51 -7.82 8.48
CA LYS A 42 10.91 -8.80 9.52
C LYS A 42 10.19 -8.61 10.86
N ASP A 43 9.64 -7.43 11.09
CA ASP A 43 8.98 -7.07 12.34
C ASP A 43 7.56 -7.66 12.37
N ASN A 44 7.34 -8.64 13.23
CA ASN A 44 6.06 -9.34 13.38
C ASN A 44 4.90 -8.41 13.72
N ALA A 45 5.13 -7.34 14.49
CA ALA A 45 4.09 -6.38 14.82
C ALA A 45 3.64 -5.61 13.57
N ARG A 46 4.60 -5.24 12.70
CA ARG A 46 4.27 -4.55 11.44
C ARG A 46 3.62 -5.46 10.42
N ILE A 47 4.03 -6.73 10.35
CA ILE A 47 3.36 -7.74 9.51
C ILE A 47 1.91 -7.92 9.99
N ALA A 48 1.68 -8.03 11.30
CA ALA A 48 0.34 -8.11 11.86
C ALA A 48 -0.48 -6.86 11.53
N THR A 49 0.10 -5.66 11.63
CA THR A 49 -0.56 -4.42 11.20
C THR A 49 -0.94 -4.46 9.72
N MET A 50 -0.06 -4.92 8.82
CA MET A 50 -0.38 -5.07 7.39
C MET A 50 -1.53 -6.03 7.15
N ARG A 51 -1.60 -7.15 7.91
CA ARG A 51 -2.72 -8.10 7.84
C ARG A 51 -4.02 -7.47 8.32
N ILE A 52 -4.02 -6.77 9.46
CA ILE A 52 -5.20 -6.07 9.99
C ILE A 52 -5.71 -5.04 8.99
N LEU A 53 -4.80 -4.25 8.40
CA LEU A 53 -5.15 -3.28 7.36
C LEU A 53 -5.78 -3.95 6.14
N ALA A 54 -5.26 -5.10 5.72
CA ALA A 54 -5.84 -5.85 4.62
C ALA A 54 -7.25 -6.39 4.96
N THR A 55 -7.45 -6.90 6.17
CA THR A 55 -8.76 -7.37 6.65
C THR A 55 -9.79 -6.24 6.76
N LEU A 56 -9.35 -5.00 7.00
CA LEU A 56 -10.25 -3.83 7.03
C LEU A 56 -10.78 -3.43 5.66
N ILE A 57 -10.12 -3.81 4.56
CA ILE A 57 -10.52 -3.43 3.19
C ILE A 57 -11.97 -3.81 2.89
N PRO A 58 -12.41 -5.09 3.01
CA PRO A 58 -13.81 -5.44 2.75
C PRO A 58 -14.78 -4.71 3.69
N CYS A 59 -14.44 -4.52 4.96
CA CYS A 59 -15.27 -3.79 5.93
C CYS A 59 -15.45 -2.32 5.52
N CYS A 60 -14.37 -1.65 5.12
CA CYS A 60 -14.42 -0.29 4.60
C CYS A 60 -15.20 -0.23 3.28
N PHE A 61 -15.09 -1.24 2.42
CA PHE A 61 -15.83 -1.27 1.15
C PHE A 61 -17.36 -1.27 1.35
N ILE A 62 -17.84 -1.92 2.41
CA ILE A 62 -19.27 -1.99 2.72
C ILE A 62 -19.73 -0.78 3.54
N GLY A 63 -19.00 -0.43 4.61
CA GLY A 63 -19.48 0.55 5.60
C GLY A 63 -18.93 1.97 5.46
N ARG A 64 -17.70 2.14 4.96
CA ARG A 64 -16.96 3.43 4.97
C ARG A 64 -15.95 3.50 3.82
N LYS A 65 -16.44 3.59 2.58
CA LYS A 65 -15.62 3.57 1.35
C LYS A 65 -14.58 4.70 1.31
N ASP A 66 -14.90 5.81 1.96
CA ASP A 66 -14.05 6.99 2.17
C ASP A 66 -12.73 6.68 2.90
N LEU A 67 -12.65 5.58 3.65
CA LEU A 67 -11.41 5.16 4.33
C LEU A 67 -10.45 4.34 3.45
N LEU A 68 -10.94 3.74 2.36
CA LEU A 68 -10.14 2.85 1.52
C LEU A 68 -8.86 3.53 0.99
N PRO A 69 -8.90 4.76 0.44
CA PRO A 69 -7.70 5.40 -0.05
C PRO A 69 -6.65 5.56 1.06
N ILE A 70 -7.08 5.91 2.26
CA ILE A 70 -6.19 6.12 3.41
C ILE A 70 -5.53 4.80 3.82
N VAL A 71 -6.27 3.69 3.82
CA VAL A 71 -5.74 2.35 4.11
C VAL A 71 -4.65 1.99 3.10
N PHE A 72 -4.93 2.09 1.79
CA PHE A 72 -3.97 1.75 0.74
C PHE A 72 -2.70 2.59 0.80
N LEU A 73 -2.86 3.92 0.91
CA LEU A 73 -1.74 4.86 1.04
C LEU A 73 -0.88 4.59 2.27
N ARG A 74 -1.48 4.12 3.38
CA ARG A 74 -0.73 3.74 4.58
C ARG A 74 0.06 2.45 4.37
N MET A 75 -0.56 1.43 3.80
CA MET A 75 0.10 0.16 3.51
C MET A 75 1.28 0.34 2.55
N VAL A 76 1.16 1.20 1.53
CA VAL A 76 2.29 1.57 0.65
C VAL A 76 3.42 2.23 1.44
N ARG A 77 3.13 3.26 2.24
CA ARG A 77 4.17 3.93 3.05
C ARG A 77 4.83 2.99 4.06
N MET A 78 4.09 2.09 4.67
CA MET A 78 4.63 1.07 5.56
C MET A 78 5.57 0.12 4.80
N SER A 79 5.16 -0.31 3.61
CA SER A 79 5.97 -1.19 2.77
C SER A 79 7.29 -0.52 2.35
N VAL A 80 7.23 0.75 1.95
CA VAL A 80 8.42 1.53 1.55
C VAL A 80 9.34 1.79 2.75
N LYS A 81 8.80 1.98 3.96
CA LYS A 81 9.59 2.31 5.15
C LYS A 81 10.17 1.07 5.84
N HIS A 82 9.46 -0.05 5.81
CA HIS A 82 9.75 -1.20 6.67
C HIS A 82 9.97 -2.51 5.90
N GLY A 83 9.95 -2.45 4.57
CA GLY A 83 10.01 -3.63 3.70
C GLY A 83 8.63 -4.14 3.32
N ILE A 84 8.58 -4.99 2.30
CA ILE A 84 7.35 -5.56 1.76
C ILE A 84 6.87 -6.75 2.60
N SER A 85 5.56 -6.95 2.66
CA SER A 85 4.90 -8.09 3.28
C SER A 85 4.04 -8.83 2.24
N PRO A 86 3.50 -10.02 2.54
CA PRO A 86 2.56 -10.70 1.64
C PRO A 86 1.33 -9.86 1.27
N MET A 87 0.98 -8.85 2.08
CA MET A 87 -0.14 -7.93 1.83
C MET A 87 0.27 -6.68 1.02
N SER A 88 1.56 -6.50 0.71
CA SER A 88 2.06 -5.35 -0.05
C SER A 88 1.62 -5.32 -1.52
N PRO A 89 1.55 -6.45 -2.28
CA PRO A 89 1.02 -6.45 -3.64
C PRO A 89 -0.36 -5.77 -3.73
N LEU A 90 -1.27 -6.13 -2.82
CA LEU A 90 -2.61 -5.54 -2.73
C LEU A 90 -2.57 -4.03 -2.56
N ALA A 91 -1.66 -3.51 -1.72
CA ALA A 91 -1.54 -2.08 -1.49
C ALA A 91 -1.03 -1.31 -2.72
N PHE A 92 -0.06 -1.86 -3.45
CA PHE A 92 0.52 -1.23 -4.64
C PHE A 92 -0.46 -1.26 -5.82
N ALA A 93 -1.18 -2.37 -6.02
CA ALA A 93 -2.23 -2.48 -7.04
C ALA A 93 -3.34 -1.44 -6.79
N ASN A 94 -3.83 -1.35 -5.55
CA ASN A 94 -4.86 -0.37 -5.21
C ASN A 94 -4.35 1.08 -5.26
N TYR A 95 -3.07 1.32 -4.98
CA TYR A 95 -2.47 2.64 -5.18
C TYR A 95 -2.39 3.02 -6.66
N GLY A 96 -2.04 2.08 -7.54
CA GLY A 96 -2.12 2.25 -8.98
C GLY A 96 -3.54 2.58 -9.45
N TYR A 97 -4.53 1.83 -8.95
CA TYR A 97 -5.95 2.12 -9.19
C TYR A 97 -6.34 3.55 -8.74
N LEU A 98 -5.91 3.98 -7.55
CA LEU A 98 -6.17 5.34 -7.08
C LEU A 98 -5.58 6.40 -8.00
N LEU A 99 -4.35 6.20 -8.48
CA LEU A 99 -3.69 7.14 -9.39
C LEU A 99 -4.39 7.18 -10.76
N SER A 100 -4.80 6.02 -11.28
CA SER A 100 -5.48 5.94 -12.57
C SER A 100 -6.86 6.59 -12.52
N VAL A 101 -7.69 6.23 -11.54
CA VAL A 101 -9.10 6.64 -11.50
C VAL A 101 -9.27 8.05 -10.94
N PHE A 102 -8.58 8.38 -9.84
CA PHE A 102 -8.78 9.69 -9.18
C PHE A 102 -7.87 10.78 -9.70
N MET A 103 -6.71 10.45 -10.27
CA MET A 103 -5.75 11.43 -10.79
C MET A 103 -5.61 11.41 -12.31
N GLY A 104 -6.39 10.56 -13.01
CA GLY A 104 -6.33 10.43 -14.47
C GLY A 104 -4.98 9.96 -15.00
N ASN A 105 -4.12 9.39 -14.15
CA ASN A 105 -2.76 9.00 -14.53
C ASN A 105 -2.69 7.48 -14.71
N SER A 106 -3.14 7.02 -15.87
CA SER A 106 -3.13 5.61 -16.25
C SER A 106 -1.72 5.02 -16.33
N GLN A 107 -0.73 5.79 -16.77
CA GLN A 107 0.66 5.35 -16.88
C GLN A 107 1.26 4.99 -15.51
N GLU A 108 1.08 5.86 -14.52
CA GLU A 108 1.48 5.54 -13.14
C GLU A 108 0.62 4.41 -12.56
N GLY A 109 -0.67 4.34 -12.92
CA GLY A 109 -1.54 3.23 -12.55
C GLY A 109 -0.97 1.88 -12.99
N TYR A 110 -0.57 1.78 -14.27
CA TYR A 110 0.05 0.60 -14.86
C TYR A 110 1.38 0.25 -14.16
N ARG A 111 2.25 1.25 -13.99
CA ARG A 111 3.55 1.10 -13.30
C ARG A 111 3.41 0.49 -11.90
N PHE A 112 2.45 0.97 -11.12
CA PHE A 112 2.20 0.43 -9.77
C PHE A 112 1.51 -0.94 -9.77
N GLY A 113 0.77 -1.28 -10.84
CA GLY A 113 0.28 -2.63 -11.10
C GLY A 113 1.43 -3.62 -11.37
N GLU A 114 2.37 -3.26 -12.23
CA GLU A 114 3.58 -4.05 -12.52
C GLU A 114 4.44 -4.27 -11.27
N LEU A 115 4.59 -3.24 -10.43
CA LEU A 115 5.26 -3.39 -9.14
C LEU A 115 4.53 -4.39 -8.23
N ALA A 116 3.19 -4.35 -8.18
CA ALA A 116 2.42 -5.30 -7.40
C ALA A 116 2.63 -6.74 -7.87
N LEU A 117 2.64 -6.99 -9.18
CA LEU A 117 2.92 -8.30 -9.76
C LEU A 117 4.32 -8.80 -9.38
N SER A 118 5.35 -7.96 -9.51
CA SER A 118 6.72 -8.34 -9.14
C SER A 118 6.86 -8.68 -7.64
N PHE A 119 6.04 -8.07 -6.78
CA PHE A 119 5.99 -8.43 -5.37
C PHE A 119 5.28 -9.74 -5.13
N LEU A 120 4.20 -10.02 -5.87
CA LEU A 120 3.48 -11.29 -5.81
C LEU A 120 4.42 -12.45 -6.17
N GLU A 121 5.11 -12.37 -7.31
CA GLU A 121 6.09 -13.37 -7.76
C GLU A 121 7.16 -13.63 -6.69
N LYS A 122 7.64 -12.58 -6.02
CA LYS A 122 8.67 -12.66 -4.97
C LYS A 122 8.19 -13.39 -3.71
N PHE A 123 6.90 -13.36 -3.41
CA PHE A 123 6.31 -14.10 -2.29
C PHE A 123 5.87 -15.52 -2.70
N GLU A 124 5.34 -15.71 -3.91
CA GLU A 124 5.05 -17.04 -4.45
C GLU A 124 6.32 -17.87 -4.58
N THR A 125 7.41 -17.32 -5.14
CA THR A 125 8.72 -18.02 -5.26
C THR A 125 9.30 -18.43 -3.90
N LYS A 126 8.87 -17.80 -2.80
CA LYS A 126 9.27 -18.18 -1.44
C LYS A 126 8.36 -19.24 -0.81
N GLU A 127 7.10 -19.33 -1.21
CA GLU A 127 6.18 -20.38 -0.75
C GLU A 127 6.41 -21.69 -1.51
N VAL A 128 6.88 -21.66 -2.77
CA VAL A 128 7.18 -22.87 -3.59
C VAL A 128 8.60 -23.43 -3.36
N ARG A 129 9.29 -23.06 -2.27
CA ARG A 129 10.54 -23.72 -1.85
C ARG A 129 10.31 -24.48 -0.55
N CYS A 130 9.65 -25.63 -0.67
CA CYS A 130 9.72 -26.73 0.28
C CYS A 130 10.63 -27.82 -0.32
#